data_AF-A0A6M2AFR8-F1
#
_entry.id   AF-A0A6M2AFR8-F1
#
_cell.length_a   1.000
_cell.length_b   1.000
_cell.length_c   1.000
_cell.angle_alpha   90.00
_cell.angle_beta   90.00
_cell.angle_gamma   90.00
#
_symmetry.space_group_name_H-M   'P 1'
#
loop_
_entity.id
_entity.type
_entity.pdbx_description
1 polymer ?
#
loop_
_entity_poly.entity_id
_entity_poly.type
_entity_poly.pdbx_seq_one_letter_code
_entity_poly.pdbx_strand_id
1 'polypeptide(L)'
;MEHVQSDPVIENGNIIEQKPYYVAHSNIESLALLDQENKGANWYEWRTQWVPIRTLSLIPVKIKITTNEYLPLYQKLAPKIKELKILGLSNENIAVKLNINKKTVRKALLI
;
A
#
# COMPACT_ATOMS: atom_id res chain seq x y z
N MET A 1 -15.25 19.49 9.55
CA MET A 1 -14.08 18.85 10.18
C MET A 1 -12.93 19.80 9.95
N GLU A 2 -12.65 20.64 10.94
CA GLU A 2 -11.54 21.60 10.87
C GLU A 2 -10.24 20.85 11.13
N HIS A 3 -9.27 21.01 10.23
CA HIS A 3 -7.90 20.56 10.47
C HIS A 3 -7.32 21.43 11.58
N VAL A 4 -7.22 20.89 12.80
CA VAL A 4 -6.40 21.50 13.85
C VAL A 4 -4.94 21.32 13.41
N GLN A 5 -4.41 22.32 12.71
CA GLN A 5 -2.97 22.42 12.49
C GLN A 5 -2.35 22.76 13.84
N SER A 6 -1.61 21.80 14.40
CA SER A 6 -0.76 22.03 15.56
C SER A 6 0.37 22.98 15.18
N ASP A 7 0.55 24.04 15.96
CA ASP A 7 1.63 25.01 15.78
C ASP A 7 3.01 24.30 15.77
N PRO A 8 3.95 24.71 14.90
CA PRO A 8 5.26 24.08 14.83
C PRO A 8 6.03 24.31 16.14
N VAL A 9 6.53 23.24 16.74
CA VAL A 9 7.40 23.31 17.92
C VAL A 9 8.78 23.81 17.48
N ILE A 10 9.19 24.95 18.04
CA ILE A 10 10.47 25.60 17.77
C ILE A 10 11.42 25.29 18.93
N GLU A 11 12.43 24.46 18.69
CA GLU A 11 13.59 24.34 19.59
C GLU A 11 14.82 24.95 18.93
N ASN A 12 15.48 25.88 19.62
CA ASN A 12 16.75 26.50 19.21
C ASN A 12 16.75 27.09 17.78
N GLY A 13 15.61 27.65 17.34
CA GLY A 13 15.50 28.36 16.07
C GLY A 13 15.31 27.50 14.82
N ASN A 14 15.13 26.18 14.93
CA ASN A 14 14.87 25.29 13.79
C ASN A 14 13.45 24.69 13.83
N ILE A 15 12.81 24.62 12.66
CA ILE A 15 11.48 24.00 12.48
C ILE A 15 11.69 22.49 12.41
N ILE A 16 11.25 21.76 13.44
CA ILE A 16 11.31 20.30 13.47
C ILE A 16 10.02 19.76 12.85
N GLU A 17 10.13 19.09 11.70
CA GLU A 17 9.01 18.40 11.07
C GLU A 17 8.60 17.22 11.95
N GLN A 18 7.47 17.34 12.65
CA GLN A 18 6.94 16.28 13.48
C GLN A 18 6.40 15.16 12.58
N LYS A 19 7.15 14.06 12.49
CA LYS A 19 6.69 12.87 11.77
C LYS A 19 5.40 12.34 12.42
N PRO A 20 4.40 11.92 11.63
CA PRO A 20 3.03 11.67 12.11
C PRO A 20 2.91 10.61 13.22
N TYR A 21 3.89 9.69 13.30
CA TYR A 21 3.91 8.65 14.33
C TYR A 21 4.35 9.16 15.72
N TYR A 22 5.05 10.29 15.80
CA TYR A 22 5.43 10.91 17.08
C TYR A 22 4.30 11.77 17.67
N VAL A 23 3.49 12.42 16.82
CA VAL A 23 2.30 13.19 17.25
C VAL A 23 1.27 12.30 17.96
N ALA A 24 1.15 11.04 17.52
CA ALA A 24 0.28 10.07 18.16
C ALA A 24 0.74 9.76 19.60
N HIS A 25 2.04 9.63 19.86
CA HIS A 25 2.57 9.36 21.21
C HIS A 25 2.35 10.54 22.16
N SER A 26 2.61 11.79 21.72
CA SER A 26 2.38 12.97 22.57
C SER A 26 0.90 13.21 22.88
N ASN A 27 0.01 12.90 21.95
CA ASN A 27 -1.44 12.98 22.17
C ASN A 27 -1.93 11.89 23.14
N ILE A 28 -1.33 10.69 23.12
CA ILE A 28 -1.65 9.63 24.08
C ILE A 28 -1.15 10.00 25.48
N GLU A 29 0.05 10.57 25.60
CA GLU A 29 0.60 10.99 26.89
C GLU A 29 -0.18 12.16 27.52
N SER A 30 -0.53 13.18 26.73
CA SER A 30 -1.36 14.30 27.21
C SER A 30 -2.77 13.87 27.61
N LEU A 31 -3.38 12.92 26.88
CA LEU A 31 -4.65 12.32 27.30
C LEU A 31 -4.50 11.48 28.58
N ALA A 32 -3.39 10.76 28.76
CA ALA A 32 -3.12 9.99 29.96
C ALA A 32 -2.89 10.87 31.20
N LEU A 33 -2.32 12.07 31.02
CA LEU A 33 -2.15 13.07 32.08
C LEU A 33 -3.49 13.72 32.46
N LEU A 34 -4.35 14.07 31.49
CA LEU A 34 -5.72 14.55 31.75
C LEU A 34 -6.60 13.48 32.41
N ASP A 35 -6.36 12.20 32.12
CA ASP A 35 -7.02 11.07 32.77
C ASP A 35 -6.59 10.90 34.24
N GLN A 36 -5.42 11.44 34.65
CA GLN A 36 -4.88 11.29 35.99
C GLN A 36 -5.60 12.15 37.03
N GLU A 37 -6.07 13.34 36.64
CA GLU A 37 -6.77 14.27 37.54
C GLU A 37 -8.18 13.80 37.93
N ASN A 38 -8.77 12.86 37.19
CA ASN A 38 -10.14 12.36 37.41
C ASN A 38 -10.22 10.91 37.93
N LYS A 39 -9.13 10.34 38.46
CA LYS A 39 -9.06 8.92 38.87
C LYS A 39 -9.77 8.63 40.19
N GLY A 40 -11.09 8.50 40.13
CA GLY A 40 -11.78 7.43 40.85
C GLY A 40 -11.54 6.10 40.12
N ALA A 41 -11.33 5.01 40.85
CA ALA A 41 -10.94 3.68 40.35
C ALA A 41 -11.96 2.98 39.40
N ASN A 42 -12.91 3.71 38.83
CA ASN A 42 -14.04 3.22 38.04
C ASN A 42 -14.15 3.87 36.64
N TRP A 43 -13.37 4.92 36.37
CA TRP A 43 -13.51 5.71 35.13
C TRP A 43 -13.19 4.91 33.85
N TYR A 44 -12.12 4.12 33.86
CA TYR A 44 -11.72 3.29 32.72
C TYR A 44 -12.73 2.18 32.44
N GLU A 45 -13.29 1.57 33.49
CA GLU A 45 -14.30 0.50 33.40
C GLU A 45 -15.61 1.04 32.80
N TRP A 46 -16.03 2.24 33.19
CA TRP A 46 -17.22 2.87 32.63
C TRP A 46 -17.06 3.25 31.16
N ARG A 47 -15.90 3.77 30.73
CA ARG A 47 -15.68 4.05 29.30
C ARG A 47 -15.65 2.79 28.43
N THR A 48 -15.07 1.71 28.93
CA THR A 48 -14.96 0.46 28.15
C THR A 48 -16.28 -0.31 28.06
N GLN A 49 -17.21 -0.11 29.00
CA GLN A 49 -18.54 -0.75 28.95
C GLN A 49 -19.50 -0.14 27.93
N TRP A 50 -19.38 1.16 27.62
CA TRP A 50 -20.29 1.85 26.69
C TRP A 50 -19.89 1.76 25.22
N VAL A 51 -18.66 1.31 24.94
CA VAL A 51 -18.19 1.07 23.58
C VAL A 51 -18.08 -0.44 23.40
N PRO A 52 -18.90 -1.09 22.54
CA PRO A 52 -18.77 -2.52 22.31
C PRO A 52 -17.33 -2.81 21.89
N ILE A 53 -16.70 -3.82 22.50
CA ILE A 53 -15.35 -4.28 22.15
C ILE A 53 -15.38 -4.59 20.65
N ARG A 54 -14.86 -3.65 19.85
CA ARG A 54 -14.65 -3.91 18.43
C ARG A 54 -13.51 -4.91 18.38
N THR A 55 -13.84 -6.18 18.20
CA THR A 55 -12.85 -7.17 17.77
C THR A 55 -12.16 -6.60 16.53
N LEU A 56 -10.83 -6.79 16.40
CA LEU A 56 -10.04 -6.23 15.29
C LEU A 56 -10.65 -6.51 13.89
N SER A 57 -11.47 -7.56 13.78
CA SER A 57 -12.26 -7.93 12.59
C SER A 57 -13.37 -6.95 12.21
N LEU A 58 -13.86 -6.10 13.12
CA LEU A 58 -14.94 -5.14 12.89
C LEU A 58 -14.45 -3.75 12.47
N ILE A 59 -13.14 -3.55 12.35
CA ILE A 59 -12.57 -2.30 11.84
C ILE A 59 -12.56 -2.42 10.31
N PRO A 60 -13.39 -1.67 9.56
CA PRO A 60 -13.36 -1.70 8.11
C PRO A 60 -12.07 -1.04 7.61
N VAL A 61 -11.04 -1.85 7.39
CA VAL A 61 -9.77 -1.39 6.80
C VAL A 61 -9.90 -1.43 5.28
N LYS A 62 -9.87 -0.26 4.64
CA LYS A 62 -9.80 -0.15 3.17
C LYS A 62 -8.35 -0.38 2.72
N ILE A 63 -7.97 -1.63 2.51
CA ILE A 63 -6.67 -1.98 1.93
C ILE A 63 -6.75 -1.77 0.43
N LYS A 64 -5.98 -0.82 -0.11
CA LYS A 64 -5.79 -0.68 -1.56
C LYS A 64 -4.86 -1.79 -2.04
N ILE A 65 -5.42 -2.91 -2.47
CA ILE A 65 -4.64 -3.96 -3.15
C ILE A 65 -4.32 -3.43 -4.54
N THR A 66 -3.09 -2.96 -4.74
CA THR A 66 -2.60 -2.63 -6.09
C THR A 66 -2.37 -3.93 -6.85
N THR A 67 -3.30 -4.31 -7.71
CA THR A 67 -3.06 -5.36 -8.70
C THR A 67 -2.10 -4.78 -9.72
N ASN A 68 -0.80 -5.07 -9.58
CA ASN A 68 0.16 -4.76 -10.62
C ASN A 68 -0.14 -5.67 -11.82
N GLU A 69 -0.89 -5.16 -12.78
CA GLU A 69 -1.26 -5.85 -14.02
C GLU A 69 -0.03 -5.97 -14.93
N TYR A 70 0.99 -6.70 -14.49
CA TYR A 70 2.16 -6.97 -15.32
C TYR A 70 1.76 -7.98 -16.40
N LEU A 71 1.56 -7.47 -17.62
CA LEU A 71 1.31 -8.32 -18.77
C LEU A 71 2.60 -9.04 -19.17
N PRO A 72 2.66 -10.38 -19.14
CA PRO A 72 3.87 -11.10 -19.45
C PRO A 72 4.33 -10.86 -20.89
N LEU A 73 5.65 -10.79 -21.07
CA LEU A 73 6.28 -10.42 -22.35
C LEU A 73 5.78 -11.24 -23.56
N TYR A 74 5.54 -12.54 -23.37
CA TYR A 74 5.04 -13.41 -24.45
C TYR A 74 3.63 -13.03 -24.91
N GLN A 75 2.76 -12.54 -24.02
CA GLN A 75 1.43 -12.05 -24.40
C GLN A 75 1.55 -10.72 -25.15
N LYS A 76 2.43 -9.83 -24.68
CA LYS A 76 2.68 -8.54 -25.34
C LYS A 76 3.17 -8.70 -26.78
N LEU A 77 3.98 -9.72 -27.04
CA LEU A 77 4.59 -9.97 -28.35
C LEU A 77 3.82 -10.97 -29.24
N ALA A 78 2.79 -11.64 -28.72
CA ALA A 78 2.01 -12.63 -29.44
C ALA A 78 1.50 -12.19 -30.83
N PRO A 79 0.84 -11.02 -31.00
CA PRO A 79 0.33 -10.61 -32.31
C PRO A 79 1.45 -10.49 -33.36
N LYS A 80 2.55 -9.83 -32.98
CA LYS A 80 3.71 -9.65 -33.86
C LYS A 80 4.38 -10.99 -34.22
N ILE A 81 4.44 -11.93 -33.28
CA ILE A 81 4.99 -13.27 -33.53
C ILE A 81 4.08 -14.04 -34.50
N LYS A 82 2.75 -13.91 -34.38
CA LYS A 82 1.80 -14.51 -35.33
C LYS A 82 1.97 -13.94 -36.73
N GLU A 83 2.09 -12.63 -36.87
CA GLU A 83 2.37 -11.98 -38.17
C GLU A 83 3.66 -12.50 -38.80
N LEU A 84 4.76 -12.52 -38.05
CA LEU A 84 6.04 -13.02 -38.54
C LEU A 84 5.96 -14.51 -38.92
N LYS A 85 5.13 -15.28 -38.22
CA LYS A 85 4.90 -16.69 -38.54
C LYS A 85 4.15 -16.86 -39.86
N ILE A 86 3.13 -16.04 -40.11
CA ILE A 86 2.37 -16.01 -41.37
C ILE A 86 3.27 -15.62 -42.54
N LEU A 87 4.24 -14.72 -42.31
CA LEU A 87 5.28 -14.35 -43.28
C LEU A 87 6.31 -15.48 -43.56
N GLY A 88 6.14 -16.67 -42.98
CA GLY A 88 6.99 -17.84 -43.24
C GLY A 88 8.30 -17.87 -42.45
N LEU A 89 8.48 -17.01 -41.43
CA LEU A 89 9.69 -17.03 -40.62
C LEU A 89 9.74 -18.25 -39.69
N SER A 90 10.93 -18.86 -39.59
CA SER A 90 11.20 -19.89 -38.59
C SER A 90 11.19 -19.29 -37.19
N ASN A 91 10.84 -20.10 -36.17
CA ASN A 91 10.78 -19.63 -34.78
C ASN A 91 12.15 -19.11 -34.28
N GLU A 92 13.23 -19.58 -34.89
CA GLU A 92 14.61 -19.23 -34.57
C GLU A 92 14.97 -17.87 -35.14
N ASN A 93 14.57 -17.61 -36.39
CA ASN A 93 14.74 -16.30 -37.01
C ASN A 93 13.88 -15.24 -36.31
N ILE A 94 12.68 -15.61 -35.85
CA ILE A 94 11.83 -14.72 -35.04
C ILE A 94 12.51 -14.38 -33.71
N ALA A 95 13.09 -15.38 -33.04
CA ALA A 95 13.80 -15.22 -31.77
C ALA A 95 15.02 -14.28 -31.92
N VAL A 96 15.83 -14.47 -32.97
CA VAL A 96 16.98 -13.60 -33.29
C VAL A 96 16.52 -12.19 -33.63
N LYS A 97 15.50 -12.04 -34.50
CA LYS A 97 14.99 -10.74 -34.95
C LYS A 97 14.38 -9.90 -33.83
N LEU A 98 13.68 -10.55 -32.89
CA LEU A 98 13.07 -9.89 -31.73
C LEU A 98 13.98 -9.87 -30.51
N ASN A 99 15.18 -10.46 -30.58
CA ASN A 99 16.11 -10.64 -29.47
C ASN A 99 15.44 -11.25 -28.21
N ILE A 100 14.68 -12.33 -28.41
CA ILE A 100 13.94 -13.03 -27.36
C ILE A 100 14.27 -14.53 -27.36
N ASN A 101 14.01 -15.19 -26.24
CA ASN A 101 14.20 -16.63 -26.13
C ASN A 101 13.20 -17.40 -27.04
N LYS A 102 13.67 -18.46 -27.69
CA LYS A 102 12.83 -19.42 -28.44
C LYS A 102 11.65 -19.94 -27.61
N LYS A 103 11.82 -20.10 -26.29
CA LYS A 103 10.74 -20.50 -25.37
C LYS A 103 9.60 -19.47 -25.32
N THR A 104 9.92 -18.17 -25.33
CA THR A 104 8.95 -17.07 -25.36
C THR A 104 8.15 -17.10 -26.66
N VAL A 105 8.81 -17.36 -27.79
CA VAL A 105 8.16 -17.52 -29.11
C VAL A 105 7.19 -18.70 -29.11
N ARG A 106 7.63 -19.88 -28.61
CA ARG A 106 6.76 -21.06 -28.49
C ARG A 106 5.54 -20.78 -27.61
N LYS A 107 5.74 -20.15 -26.44
CA LYS A 107 4.66 -19.83 -25.50
C LYS A 107 3.66 -18.82 -26.07
N ALA A 108 4.14 -17.85 -26.86
CA ALA A 108 3.30 -16.86 -27.51
C ALA A 108 2.42 -17.45 -28.64
N LEU A 109 2.88 -18.51 -29.31
CA LEU A 109 2.11 -19.22 -30.34
C LEU A 109 1.07 -20.21 -29.78
N LEU A 110 1.16 -20.55 -28.49
CA LEU A 110 0.20 -21.44 -27.81
C LEU A 110 -1.06 -20.70 -27.31
N ILE A 111 -1.10 -19.37 -27.44
CA ILE A 111 -2.19 -18.48 -27.02
C ILE A 111 -3.00 -18.08 -28.24
#